data_AF-A0AA43D6S5-F1
#
_entry.id   AF-A0AA43D6S5-F1
#
_cell.length_a   1.000
_cell.length_b   1.000
_cell.length_c   1.000
_cell.angle_alpha   90.00
_cell.angle_beta   90.00
_cell.angle_gamma   90.00
#
_symmetry.space_group_name_H-M   'P 1'
#
loop_
_entity.id
_entity.type
_entity.pdbx_description
1 polymer ?
#
loop_
_entity_poly.entity_id
_entity_poly.type
_entity_poly.pdbx_seq_one_letter_code
_entity_poly.pdbx_strand_id
1 'polypeptide(L)'
;AADGRMKFLYHNLEVDLELEKQARWKSSVVAFAANTALNSSNPVSPDLPPRIVAFHIERDLTKGFINVLIKSVLNGLKETMIMSKENRRAYQETKKKAKQRNKE
;
A
#
# COMPACT_ATOMS: atom_id res chain seq x y z
N ALA A 1 -18.71 -10.70 5.76
CA ALA A 1 -17.45 -10.24 5.14
C ALA A 1 -17.77 -9.22 4.06
N ALA A 2 -16.83 -8.34 3.72
CA ALA A 2 -16.95 -7.40 2.61
C ALA A 2 -15.69 -7.47 1.74
N ASP A 3 -15.89 -7.63 0.44
CA ASP A 3 -14.86 -7.66 -0.59
C ASP A 3 -14.86 -6.35 -1.38
N GLY A 4 -13.68 -5.80 -1.65
CA GLY A 4 -13.58 -4.54 -2.37
C GLY A 4 -12.22 -4.30 -3.00
N ARG A 5 -12.14 -3.24 -3.82
CA ARG A 5 -10.89 -2.76 -4.42
C ARG A 5 -10.65 -1.34 -3.96
N MET A 6 -9.44 -1.05 -3.52
CA MET A 6 -9.02 0.27 -3.06
C MET A 6 -7.83 0.76 -3.87
N LYS A 7 -7.86 2.04 -4.23
CA LYS A 7 -6.78 2.73 -4.94
C LYS A 7 -6.24 3.82 -4.02
N PHE A 8 -4.98 3.67 -3.59
CA PHE A 8 -4.29 4.65 -2.76
C PHE A 8 -3.39 5.52 -3.64
N LEU A 9 -3.72 6.79 -3.78
CA LEU A 9 -2.88 7.76 -4.48
C LEU A 9 -2.11 8.58 -3.44
N TYR A 10 -0.79 8.66 -3.58
CA TYR A 10 0.05 9.44 -2.68
C TYR A 10 1.31 9.91 -3.39
N HIS A 11 1.85 11.02 -2.90
CA HIS A 11 3.07 11.65 -3.39
C HIS A 11 3.87 12.13 -2.18
N ASN A 12 5.12 11.71 -2.06
CA ASN A 12 6.02 11.95 -0.93
C ASN A 12 5.51 11.31 0.39
N LEU A 13 5.17 10.03 0.35
CA LEU A 13 4.87 9.27 1.56
C LEU A 13 6.15 9.12 2.41
N GLU A 14 6.08 9.57 3.66
CA GLU A 14 7.09 9.39 4.69
C GLU A 14 6.49 8.61 5.86
N VAL A 15 7.22 7.60 6.34
CA VAL A 15 6.83 6.74 7.45
C VAL A 15 7.69 7.07 8.66
N ASP A 16 7.08 7.66 9.67
CA ASP A 16 7.66 7.79 11.01
C ASP A 16 7.05 6.75 11.95
N LEU A 17 7.88 6.08 12.74
CA LEU A 17 7.50 4.95 13.59
C LEU A 17 8.03 5.15 15.01
N GLU A 18 7.20 5.69 15.88
CA GLU A 18 7.48 5.77 17.31
C GLU A 18 7.05 4.49 18.04
N LEU A 19 8.04 3.76 18.57
CA LEU A 19 7.81 2.54 19.36
C LEU A 19 7.95 2.91 20.84
N GLU A 20 6.83 3.20 21.51
CA GLU A 20 6.76 3.69 22.91
C GLU A 20 7.49 2.80 23.96
N LYS A 21 7.91 1.58 23.60
CA LYS A 21 8.60 0.62 24.48
C LYS A 21 9.98 0.19 23.99
N GLN A 22 10.51 0.79 22.93
CA GLN A 22 11.83 0.46 22.40
C GLN A 22 12.75 1.68 22.35
N ALA A 23 14.05 1.44 22.27
CA ALA A 23 15.03 2.51 22.16
C ALA A 23 14.81 3.30 20.85
N ARG A 24 14.88 4.64 20.92
CA ARG A 24 14.65 5.57 19.79
C ARG A 24 15.44 5.21 18.52
N TRP A 25 16.63 4.63 18.68
CA TRP A 25 17.46 4.20 17.55
C TRP A 25 16.81 3.05 16.76
N LYS A 26 16.07 2.13 17.41
CA LYS A 26 15.35 1.05 16.73
C LYS A 26 14.21 1.61 15.89
N SER A 27 13.44 2.54 16.45
CA SER A 27 12.43 3.32 15.72
C SER A 27 13.02 3.99 14.48
N SER A 28 14.17 4.66 14.64
CA SER A 28 14.85 5.35 13.53
C SER A 28 15.32 4.40 12.42
N VAL A 29 15.88 3.24 12.79
CA VAL A 29 16.33 2.22 11.80
C VAL A 29 15.13 1.60 11.07
N VAL A 30 14.04 1.32 11.78
CA VAL A 30 12.83 0.75 11.18
C VAL A 30 12.15 1.76 10.26
N ALA A 31 12.05 3.03 10.67
CA ALA A 31 11.55 4.12 9.84
C ALA A 31 12.44 4.31 8.60
N PHE A 32 13.77 4.30 8.76
CA PHE A 32 14.70 4.38 7.63
C PHE A 32 14.54 3.21 6.65
N ALA A 33 14.45 1.98 7.16
CA ALA A 33 14.23 0.79 6.34
C ALA A 33 12.87 0.83 5.63
N ALA A 34 11.83 1.32 6.30
CA ALA A 34 10.53 1.57 5.70
C ALA A 34 10.66 2.61 4.58
N ASN A 35 11.15 3.81 4.83
CA ASN A 35 11.28 4.83 3.78
C ASN A 35 12.21 4.42 2.62
N THR A 36 13.18 3.52 2.86
CA THR A 36 14.07 2.98 1.81
C THR A 36 13.39 1.90 0.97
N ALA A 37 12.64 0.99 1.59
CA ALA A 37 12.02 -0.14 0.89
C ALA A 37 10.67 0.24 0.24
N LEU A 38 10.05 1.32 0.71
CA LEU A 38 8.72 1.73 0.30
C LEU A 38 8.81 2.83 -0.76
N ASN A 39 8.08 2.64 -1.85
CA ASN A 39 7.97 3.69 -2.87
C ASN A 39 7.21 4.88 -2.27
N SER A 40 7.83 6.06 -2.30
CA SER A 40 7.27 7.32 -1.81
C SER A 40 6.14 7.88 -2.69
N SER A 41 5.86 7.27 -3.84
CA SER A 41 4.80 7.67 -4.77
C SER A 41 4.02 6.50 -5.36
N ASN A 42 2.71 6.69 -5.54
CA ASN A 42 1.85 5.80 -6.32
C ASN A 42 0.90 6.62 -7.23
N PRO A 43 1.06 6.57 -8.56
CA PRO A 43 2.04 5.77 -9.30
C PRO A 43 3.48 6.27 -9.13
N VAL A 44 4.45 5.37 -9.31
CA VAL A 44 5.89 5.66 -9.12
C VAL A 44 6.41 6.66 -10.15
N SER A 45 5.84 6.63 -11.35
CA SER A 45 6.10 7.60 -12.41
C SER A 45 4.77 7.93 -13.12
N PRO A 46 4.67 9.09 -13.80
CA PRO A 46 3.46 9.51 -14.50
C PRO A 46 2.96 8.48 -15.54
N ASP A 47 3.89 7.74 -16.16
CA ASP A 47 3.60 6.78 -17.21
C ASP A 47 3.18 5.39 -16.70
N LEU A 48 3.22 5.16 -15.39
CA LEU A 48 2.88 3.89 -14.78
C LEU A 48 1.47 3.91 -14.19
N PRO A 49 0.72 2.80 -14.29
CA PRO A 49 -0.59 2.73 -13.68
C PRO A 49 -0.47 2.72 -12.15
N PRO A 50 -1.45 3.31 -11.44
CA PRO A 50 -1.50 3.25 -9.98
C PRO A 50 -1.77 1.82 -9.52
N ARG A 51 -1.13 1.42 -8.42
CA ARG A 51 -1.36 0.13 -7.77
C ARG A 51 -2.75 0.12 -7.12
N ILE A 52 -3.53 -0.92 -7.43
CA ILE A 52 -4.86 -1.15 -6.88
C ILE A 52 -4.78 -2.39 -5.98
N VAL A 53 -5.27 -2.25 -4.76
CA VAL A 53 -5.26 -3.29 -3.74
C VAL A 53 -6.65 -3.90 -3.65
N ALA A 54 -6.76 -5.21 -3.88
CA ALA A 54 -7.94 -5.98 -3.48
C ALA A 54 -7.87 -6.25 -1.98
N PHE A 55 -8.94 -5.98 -1.25
CA PHE A 55 -9.03 -6.25 0.19
C PHE A 55 -10.24 -7.12 0.50
N HIS A 56 -10.05 -8.03 1.45
CA HIS A 56 -11.10 -8.81 2.08
C HIS A 56 -11.13 -8.45 3.56
N ILE A 57 -12.30 -8.03 4.07
CA ILE A 57 -12.45 -7.70 5.49
C ILE A 57 -13.62 -8.47 6.10
N GLU A 58 -13.31 -9.21 7.16
CA GLU A 58 -14.29 -9.73 8.10
C GLU A 58 -14.63 -8.64 9.12
N ARG A 59 -15.83 -8.06 9.02
CA ARG A 59 -16.33 -7.10 10.02
C ARG A 59 -16.68 -7.85 11.30
N ASP A 60 -15.88 -7.63 12.34
CA ASP A 60 -16.21 -7.96 13.71
C ASP A 60 -17.07 -6.84 14.31
N LEU A 61 -18.35 -7.13 14.60
CA LEU A 61 -19.32 -6.14 15.13
C LEU A 61 -18.94 -5.61 16.51
N THR A 62 -18.07 -6.30 17.26
CA THR A 62 -17.57 -5.82 18.55
C THR A 62 -16.49 -4.73 18.41
N LYS A 63 -15.92 -4.55 17.21
CA LYS A 63 -14.90 -3.54 16.94
C LYS A 63 -15.47 -2.48 16.00
N GLY A 64 -15.62 -1.26 16.51
CA GLY A 64 -16.24 -0.15 15.80
C GLY A 64 -15.66 0.11 14.40
N PHE A 65 -16.48 0.72 13.54
CA PHE A 65 -16.18 1.04 12.13
C PHE A 65 -14.79 1.70 11.91
N ILE A 66 -14.33 2.51 12.87
CA ILE A 66 -13.01 3.15 12.85
C ILE A 66 -11.87 2.12 12.79
N ASN A 67 -11.96 1.01 13.53
CA ASN A 67 -10.94 -0.04 13.52
C ASN A 67 -10.86 -0.76 12.16
N VAL A 68 -12.02 -0.94 11.50
CA VAL A 68 -12.08 -1.50 10.15
C VAL A 68 -11.43 -0.55 9.14
N LEU A 69 -11.72 0.75 9.22
CA LEU A 69 -11.08 1.77 8.40
C LEU A 69 -9.56 1.78 8.56
N ILE A 70 -9.06 1.83 9.79
CA ILE A 70 -7.62 1.84 10.08
C ILE A 70 -6.96 0.58 9.52
N LYS A 71 -7.55 -0.61 9.75
CA LYS A 71 -7.03 -1.87 9.20
C LYS A 71 -7.03 -1.91 7.67
N SER A 72 -8.05 -1.33 7.04
CA SER A 72 -8.15 -1.25 5.57
C SER A 72 -7.03 -0.38 5.00
N VAL A 73 -6.78 0.77 5.62
CA VAL A 73 -5.70 1.69 5.24
C VAL A 73 -4.34 1.02 5.40
N LEU A 74 -4.08 0.40 6.55
CA LEU A 74 -2.82 -0.30 6.82
C LEU A 74 -2.59 -1.48 5.87
N ASN A 75 -3.62 -2.28 5.57
CA ASN A 75 -3.53 -3.36 4.60
C ASN A 75 -3.29 -2.83 3.19
N GLY A 76 -3.94 -1.73 2.81
CA GLY A 76 -3.72 -1.04 1.54
C GLY A 76 -2.29 -0.57 1.34
N LEU A 77 -1.72 0.06 2.37
CA LEU A 77 -0.32 0.45 2.37
C LEU A 77 0.59 -0.78 2.25
N LYS A 78 0.40 -1.80 3.10
CA LYS A 78 1.19 -3.04 3.09
C LYS A 78 1.17 -3.72 1.72
N GLU A 79 0.02 -3.81 1.08
CA GLU A 79 -0.12 -4.47 -0.23
C GLU A 79 0.50 -3.65 -1.36
N THR A 80 0.49 -2.31 -1.25
CA THR A 80 1.19 -1.42 -2.19
C THR A 80 2.71 -1.58 -2.10
N MET A 81 3.20 -1.94 -0.92
CA MET A 81 4.60 -2.08 -0.56
C MET A 81 5.15 -3.48 -0.86
N ILE A 82 4.42 -4.52 -0.42
CA ILE A 82 4.74 -5.93 -0.64
C ILE A 82 3.54 -6.57 -1.34
N MET A 83 3.50 -6.43 -2.66
CA MET A 83 2.40 -6.96 -3.48
C MET A 83 2.29 -8.49 -3.35
N SER A 84 1.10 -9.00 -3.05
CA SER A 84 0.78 -10.41 -3.16
C SER A 84 0.91 -10.91 -4.60
N LYS A 85 1.03 -12.23 -4.77
CA LYS A 85 1.25 -12.88 -6.07
C LYS A 85 0.14 -12.58 -7.08
N GLU A 86 -1.10 -12.43 -6.61
CA GLU A 86 -2.27 -12.12 -7.44
C GLU A 86 -2.28 -10.65 -7.87
N ASN A 87 -2.10 -9.72 -6.95
CA ASN A 87 -2.01 -8.29 -7.27
C ASN A 87 -0.79 -7.97 -8.14
N ARG A 88 0.32 -8.70 -7.97
CA ARG A 88 1.51 -8.59 -8.82
C ARG A 88 1.22 -8.99 -10.28
N ARG A 89 0.40 -10.03 -10.51
CA ARG A 89 0.01 -10.45 -11.88
C ARG A 89 -0.89 -9.39 -12.53
N ALA A 90 -1.91 -8.93 -11.81
CA ALA A 90 -2.81 -7.87 -12.28
C ALA A 90 -2.06 -6.56 -12.58
N TYR A 91 -1.06 -6.19 -11.76
CA TYR A 91 -0.20 -5.04 -12.00
C TYR A 91 0.67 -5.20 -13.25
N GLN A 92 1.20 -6.39 -13.51
CA GLN A 92 1.99 -6.64 -14.72
C GLN A 92 1.15 -6.56 -15.99
N GLU A 93 -0.08 -7.07 -15.97
CA GLU A 93 -1.01 -6.99 -17.11
C GLU A 93 -1.40 -5.54 -17.42
N THR A 94 -1.74 -4.77 -16.38
CA THR A 94 -2.07 -3.34 -16.53
C THR A 94 -0.86 -2.53 -17.00
N LYS A 95 0.35 -2.81 -16.49
CA LYS A 95 1.60 -2.19 -16.96
C LYS A 95 1.89 -2.49 -18.44
N LYS A 96 1.66 -3.72 -18.90
CA LYS A 96 1.82 -4.10 -20.32
C LYS A 96 0.84 -3.33 -21.22
N LYS A 97 -0.44 -3.24 -20.83
CA LYS A 97 -1.45 -2.46 -21.55
C LYS A 97 -1.14 -0.96 -21.61
N ALA A 98 -0.65 -0.38 -20.50
CA ALA A 98 -0.23 1.03 -20.47
C ALA A 98 0.95 1.31 -21.42
N LYS A 99 1.95 0.41 -21.46
CA LYS A 99 3.08 0.54 -22.40
C LYS A 99 2.70 0.40 -23.87
N GLN A 100 1.67 -0.38 -24.19
CA GLN A 100 1.15 -0.49 -25.56
C GLN A 100 0.45 0.79 -25.99
N ARG A 101 -0.39 1.39 -25.14
CA ARG A 101 -1.05 2.67 -25.40
C ARG A 101 -0.10 3.86 -25.58
N ASN A 102 1.01 3.89 -24.86
CA ASN A 102 2.01 4.98 -24.99
C ASN A 102 2.94 4.79 -26.20
N LYS A 103 2.87 3.67 -26.92
CA LYS A 103 3.64 3.38 -28.13
C LYS A 103 2.85 3.61 -29.42
N GLU A 104 1.52 3.65 -29.33
CA GLU A 104 0.62 4.13 -30.39
C GLU A 104 0.59 5.66 -30.37
#